data_AF-A0A7C4K001-F1
#
_entry.id   AF-A0A7C4K001-F1
#
_cell.length_a   1.000
_cell.length_b   1.000
_cell.length_c   1.000
_cell.angle_alpha   90.00
_cell.angle_beta   90.00
_cell.angle_gamma   90.00
#
_symmetry.space_group_name_H-M   'P 1'
#
loop_
_entity.id
_entity.type
_entity.pdbx_description
1 polymer ?
#
loop_
_entity_poly.entity_id
_entity_poly.type
_entity_poly.pdbx_seq_one_letter_code
_entity_poly.pdbx_strand_id
1 'polypeptide(L)'
;EHTVIPDRIEAGTLAVAGFITGGDVILEGVRPEHMGSQLEKLREAGAVIEIIGLNKLRVIGKGKIYPLEISTSEYPGFPTDMQAQFMVLCCIADGVSQITENIFENRFQHVNELQRMGANIKLRGKTAVIIGRDKLSAAEVFSTDLRASAGLVLAGLIAEGTTVVKEIHHLDRGYERLEEKLNSLGASIKRMVHARSII
;
A
#
# COMPACT_ATOMS: atom_id res chain seq x y z
N GLU A 1 -0.79 -6.08 -33.93
CA GLU A 1 -1.41 -5.94 -32.60
C GLU A 1 -0.33 -5.83 -31.54
N HIS A 2 -0.52 -5.01 -30.51
CA HIS A 2 0.42 -4.84 -29.40
C HIS A 2 -0.36 -4.93 -28.09
N THR A 3 0.12 -5.75 -27.15
CA THR A 3 -0.47 -5.88 -25.82
C THR A 3 0.37 -5.09 -24.83
N VAL A 4 -0.26 -4.13 -24.14
CA VAL A 4 0.41 -3.34 -23.09
C VAL A 4 0.77 -4.27 -21.92
N ILE A 5 1.96 -4.09 -21.36
CA ILE A 5 2.40 -4.88 -20.21
C ILE A 5 1.53 -4.57 -18.97
N PRO A 6 1.34 -5.54 -18.05
CA PRO A 6 0.63 -5.28 -16.80
C PRO A 6 1.29 -4.23 -15.90
N ASP A 7 0.47 -3.49 -15.15
CA ASP A 7 0.95 -2.52 -14.18
C ASP A 7 1.45 -3.21 -12.89
N ARG A 8 2.77 -3.22 -12.73
CA ARG A 8 3.46 -3.80 -11.57
C ARG A 8 3.19 -3.05 -10.25
N ILE A 9 2.79 -1.78 -10.29
CA ILE A 9 2.49 -0.98 -9.09
C ILE A 9 1.06 -1.27 -8.62
N GLU A 10 0.11 -1.40 -9.54
CA GLU A 10 -1.23 -1.86 -9.18
C GLU A 10 -1.19 -3.28 -8.60
N ALA A 11 -0.49 -4.20 -9.29
CA ALA A 11 -0.30 -5.56 -8.81
C ALA A 11 0.37 -5.59 -7.42
N GLY A 12 1.40 -4.76 -7.19
CA GLY A 12 2.06 -4.64 -5.89
C GLY A 12 1.11 -4.12 -4.81
N THR A 13 0.25 -3.17 -5.14
CA THR A 13 -0.71 -2.58 -4.19
C THR A 13 -1.76 -3.62 -3.77
N LEU A 14 -2.29 -4.40 -4.72
CA LEU A 14 -3.22 -5.50 -4.42
C LEU A 14 -2.54 -6.63 -3.64
N ALA A 15 -1.26 -6.92 -3.92
CA ALA A 15 -0.48 -7.88 -3.14
C ALA A 15 -0.33 -7.44 -1.68
N VAL A 16 0.00 -6.16 -1.45
CA VAL A 16 0.03 -5.58 -0.09
C VAL A 16 -1.35 -5.67 0.55
N ALA A 17 -2.43 -5.36 -0.17
CA ALA A 17 -3.80 -5.45 0.35
C ALA A 17 -4.15 -6.85 0.84
N GLY A 18 -3.88 -7.88 0.03
CA GLY A 18 -4.09 -9.28 0.41
C GLY A 18 -3.23 -9.70 1.60
N PHE A 19 -1.98 -9.26 1.64
CA PHE A 19 -1.08 -9.59 2.74
C PHE A 19 -1.49 -8.92 4.06
N ILE A 20 -1.66 -7.59 4.06
CA ILE A 20 -1.88 -6.79 5.28
C ILE A 20 -3.20 -7.11 5.97
N THR A 21 -4.19 -7.60 5.21
CA THR A 21 -5.50 -8.01 5.74
C THR A 21 -5.53 -9.47 6.20
N GLY A 22 -4.42 -10.20 6.10
CA GLY A 22 -4.36 -11.64 6.45
C GLY A 22 -5.13 -12.53 5.46
N GLY A 23 -5.34 -12.06 4.23
CA GLY A 23 -6.07 -12.77 3.19
C GLY A 23 -5.25 -13.82 2.45
N ASP A 24 -5.92 -14.54 1.56
CA ASP A 24 -5.33 -15.47 0.60
C ASP A 24 -5.89 -15.12 -0.77
N VAL A 25 -5.08 -14.41 -1.58
CA VAL A 25 -5.54 -13.80 -2.82
C VAL A 25 -4.71 -14.28 -4.01
N ILE A 26 -5.37 -14.46 -5.15
CA ILE A 26 -4.71 -14.73 -6.43
C ILE A 26 -4.85 -13.48 -7.30
N LEU A 27 -3.71 -12.90 -7.68
CA LEU A 27 -3.63 -11.83 -8.65
C LEU A 27 -3.42 -12.46 -10.03
N GLU A 28 -4.31 -12.15 -10.96
CA GLU A 28 -4.23 -12.59 -12.35
C GLU A 28 -3.81 -11.44 -13.26
N GLY A 29 -3.24 -11.77 -14.43
CA GLY A 29 -2.80 -10.78 -15.39
C GLY A 29 -1.59 -9.98 -14.90
N VAL A 30 -0.79 -10.54 -14.01
CA VAL A 30 0.44 -9.91 -13.47
C VAL A 30 1.67 -10.42 -14.19
N ARG A 31 2.84 -9.80 -13.95
CA ARG A 31 4.15 -10.31 -14.39
C ARG A 31 5.10 -10.34 -13.20
N PRO A 32 5.23 -11.47 -12.49
CA PRO A 32 6.07 -11.56 -11.29
C PRO A 32 7.54 -11.16 -11.53
N GLU A 33 8.04 -11.39 -12.75
CA GLU A 33 9.37 -10.95 -13.23
C GLU A 33 9.60 -9.43 -13.09
N HIS A 34 8.56 -8.60 -13.19
CA HIS A 34 8.66 -7.14 -13.04
C HIS A 34 8.52 -6.68 -11.57
N MET A 35 8.27 -7.61 -10.65
CA MET A 35 7.92 -7.34 -9.25
C MET A 35 8.97 -7.86 -8.27
N GLY A 36 10.14 -8.28 -8.75
CA GLY A 36 11.15 -8.98 -7.93
C GLY A 36 11.40 -8.33 -6.57
N SER A 37 11.79 -7.04 -6.54
CA SER A 37 12.11 -6.35 -5.29
C SER A 37 10.89 -6.17 -4.36
N GLN A 38 9.69 -5.98 -4.90
CA GLN A 38 8.45 -5.91 -4.13
C GLN A 38 8.10 -7.26 -3.52
N LEU A 39 8.21 -8.36 -4.28
CA LEU A 39 7.91 -9.71 -3.80
C LEU A 39 8.90 -10.16 -2.75
N GLU A 40 10.19 -9.87 -2.91
CA GLU A 40 11.20 -10.13 -1.88
C GLU A 40 10.86 -9.38 -0.57
N LYS A 41 10.52 -8.09 -0.64
CA LYS A 41 10.14 -7.33 0.57
C LYS A 41 8.85 -7.83 1.22
N LEU A 42 7.88 -8.32 0.44
CA LEU A 42 6.70 -8.99 1.02
C LEU A 42 7.08 -10.29 1.73
N ARG A 43 7.98 -11.11 1.17
CA ARG A 43 8.48 -12.32 1.83
C ARG A 43 9.26 -12.01 3.11
N GLU A 44 10.13 -11.01 3.08
CA GLU A 44 10.84 -10.51 4.27
C GLU A 44 9.86 -10.06 5.37
N ALA A 45 8.73 -9.45 4.98
CA ALA A 45 7.68 -9.05 5.90
C ALA A 45 6.86 -10.22 6.46
N GLY A 46 7.00 -11.43 5.91
CA GLY A 46 6.31 -12.65 6.34
C GLY A 46 5.20 -13.14 5.40
N ALA A 47 5.01 -12.52 4.23
CA ALA A 47 4.03 -13.00 3.25
C ALA A 47 4.49 -14.32 2.61
N VAL A 48 3.56 -15.27 2.44
CA VAL A 48 3.81 -16.43 1.57
C VAL A 48 3.43 -16.04 0.14
N ILE A 49 4.40 -16.14 -0.76
CA ILE A 49 4.25 -15.73 -2.16
C ILE A 49 4.51 -16.93 -3.07
N GLU A 50 3.48 -17.35 -3.81
CA GLU A 50 3.57 -18.45 -4.79
C GLU A 50 3.39 -17.90 -6.20
N ILE A 51 4.36 -18.15 -7.08
CA ILE A 51 4.26 -17.82 -8.50
C ILE A 51 3.52 -18.96 -9.19
N ILE A 52 2.31 -18.71 -9.68
CA ILE A 52 1.44 -19.71 -10.30
C ILE A 52 1.43 -19.49 -11.81
N GLY A 53 2.40 -20.08 -12.50
CA GLY A 53 2.59 -19.86 -13.93
C GLY A 53 3.16 -18.48 -14.25
N LEU A 54 3.06 -18.06 -15.51
CA LEU A 54 3.73 -16.85 -16.00
C LEU A 54 3.01 -15.54 -15.65
N ASN A 55 1.70 -15.61 -15.39
CA ASN A 55 0.84 -14.43 -15.25
C ASN A 55 -0.08 -14.44 -14.02
N LYS A 56 0.21 -15.29 -13.04
CA LYS A 56 -0.52 -15.31 -11.77
C LYS A 56 0.42 -15.35 -10.57
N LEU A 57 -0.02 -14.71 -9.51
CA LEU A 57 0.69 -14.64 -8.24
C LEU A 57 -0.32 -14.88 -7.13
N ARG A 58 -0.04 -15.82 -6.23
CA ARG A 58 -0.80 -15.98 -4.99
C ARG A 58 -0.05 -15.35 -3.84
N VAL A 59 -0.78 -14.59 -3.03
CA VAL A 59 -0.26 -13.87 -1.86
C VAL A 59 -1.09 -14.28 -0.65
N ILE A 60 -0.42 -14.80 0.38
CA ILE A 60 -1.08 -15.27 1.58
C ILE A 60 -0.50 -14.52 2.78
N GLY A 61 -1.35 -13.81 3.51
CA GLY A 61 -1.03 -13.21 4.80
C GLY A 61 -1.29 -14.20 5.93
N LYS A 62 -0.22 -14.61 6.62
CA LYS A 62 -0.30 -15.49 7.79
C LYS A 62 0.62 -14.96 8.88
N GLY A 63 0.10 -14.92 10.11
CA GLY A 63 0.90 -14.62 11.30
C GLY A 63 1.24 -13.13 11.44
N LYS A 64 2.45 -12.87 11.96
CA LYS A 64 2.94 -11.52 12.26
C LYS A 64 3.55 -10.88 11.02
N ILE A 65 3.48 -9.55 10.95
CA ILE A 65 4.22 -8.77 9.97
C ILE A 65 5.57 -8.40 10.59
N TYR A 66 6.66 -8.74 9.91
CA TYR A 66 8.02 -8.43 10.36
C TYR A 66 8.46 -7.03 9.90
N PRO A 67 9.29 -6.34 10.70
CA PRO A 67 9.80 -5.03 10.32
C PRO A 67 10.68 -5.10 9.07
N LEU A 68 10.65 -4.03 8.29
CA LEU A 68 11.38 -3.94 7.02
C LEU A 68 12.41 -2.81 7.03
N GLU A 69 13.52 -3.06 6.35
CA GLU A 69 14.44 -2.03 5.89
C GLU A 69 14.31 -1.87 4.37
N ILE A 70 13.87 -0.70 3.93
CA ILE A 70 13.64 -0.37 2.52
C ILE A 70 14.47 0.84 2.16
N SER A 71 15.19 0.76 1.05
CA SER A 71 15.78 1.91 0.39
C SER A 71 15.31 1.93 -1.06
N THR A 72 14.67 3.00 -1.48
CA THR A 72 14.19 3.11 -2.87
C THR A 72 15.39 3.27 -3.81
N SER A 73 15.27 2.72 -5.01
CA SER A 73 16.29 2.79 -6.04
C SER A 73 15.68 2.61 -7.43
N GLU A 74 16.44 2.92 -8.48
CA GLU A 74 16.03 2.66 -9.86
C GLU A 74 15.80 1.16 -10.10
N TYR A 75 14.97 0.83 -11.09
CA TYR A 75 14.71 -0.57 -11.46
C TYR A 75 16.03 -1.29 -11.81
N PRO A 76 16.28 -2.53 -11.32
CA PRO A 76 15.35 -3.48 -10.67
C PRO A 76 15.22 -3.36 -9.15
N GLY A 77 15.73 -2.27 -8.55
CA GLY A 77 15.62 -1.98 -7.12
C GLY A 77 14.20 -1.72 -6.62
N PHE A 78 14.06 -1.36 -5.34
CA PHE A 78 12.74 -1.16 -4.74
C PHE A 78 12.09 0.13 -5.30
N PRO A 79 10.92 0.05 -5.94
CA PRO A 79 10.33 1.20 -6.59
C PRO A 79 9.76 2.18 -5.57
N THR A 80 10.15 3.44 -5.72
CA THR A 80 9.60 4.57 -4.97
C THR A 80 8.06 4.67 -5.04
N ASP A 81 7.44 4.17 -6.12
CA ASP A 81 5.98 4.07 -6.28
C ASP A 81 5.26 3.08 -5.35
N MET A 82 6.00 2.18 -4.70
CA MET A 82 5.46 1.24 -3.70
C MET A 82 5.76 1.66 -2.26
N GLN A 83 6.52 2.74 -2.07
CA GLN A 83 7.00 3.17 -0.77
C GLN A 83 5.85 3.45 0.20
N ALA A 84 4.81 4.16 -0.25
CA ALA A 84 3.68 4.55 0.60
C ALA A 84 2.88 3.33 1.06
N GLN A 85 2.62 2.37 0.17
CA GLN A 85 1.89 1.13 0.46
C GLN A 85 2.66 0.25 1.45
N PHE A 86 3.98 0.11 1.29
CA PHE A 86 4.81 -0.64 2.24
C PHE A 86 4.98 0.08 3.59
N MET A 87 4.93 1.41 3.62
CA MET A 87 4.93 2.13 4.89
C MET A 87 3.72 1.73 5.75
N VAL A 88 2.56 1.42 5.16
CA VAL A 88 1.39 0.93 5.91
C VAL A 88 1.69 -0.41 6.58
N LEU A 89 2.37 -1.34 5.89
CA LEU A 89 2.83 -2.60 6.50
C LEU A 89 3.73 -2.31 7.71
N CYS A 90 4.71 -1.42 7.54
CA CYS A 90 5.63 -1.03 8.61
C CYS A 90 4.92 -0.41 9.82
N CYS A 91 3.77 0.24 9.63
CA CYS A 91 3.00 0.85 10.72
C CYS A 91 2.38 -0.18 11.67
N ILE A 92 2.22 -1.44 11.23
CA ILE A 92 1.69 -2.54 12.05
C ILE A 92 2.65 -3.73 12.19
N ALA A 93 3.92 -3.54 11.82
CA ALA A 93 4.94 -4.57 11.96
C ALA A 93 5.38 -4.77 13.42
N ASP A 94 5.76 -5.98 13.80
CA ASP A 94 6.28 -6.31 15.14
C ASP A 94 7.75 -5.86 15.28
N GLY A 95 7.96 -4.54 15.38
CA GLY A 95 9.28 -3.97 15.59
C GLY A 95 9.48 -2.57 14.98
N VAL A 96 10.74 -2.25 14.68
CA VAL A 96 11.15 -0.96 14.10
C VAL A 96 11.56 -1.18 12.65
N SER A 97 10.87 -0.49 11.75
CA SER A 97 11.17 -0.46 10.32
C SER A 97 11.84 0.87 9.93
N GLN A 98 12.56 0.84 8.81
CA GLN A 98 13.17 2.03 8.24
C GLN A 98 12.93 2.09 6.73
N ILE A 99 12.52 3.25 6.24
CA ILE A 99 12.33 3.51 4.82
C ILE A 99 13.18 4.73 4.43
N THR A 100 14.11 4.56 3.50
CA THR A 100 14.91 5.65 2.93
C THR A 100 14.46 5.91 1.49
N GLU A 101 14.07 7.15 1.21
CA GLU A 101 13.68 7.58 -0.14
C GLU A 101 14.86 8.26 -0.84
N ASN A 102 15.36 7.66 -1.93
CA ASN A 102 16.51 8.18 -2.68
C ASN A 102 16.13 8.80 -4.04
N ILE A 103 14.88 8.62 -4.51
CA ILE A 103 14.47 9.04 -5.84
C ILE A 103 13.74 10.39 -5.81
N PHE A 104 12.93 10.65 -4.78
CA PHE A 104 12.14 11.89 -4.67
C PHE A 104 12.21 12.52 -3.28
N GLU A 105 12.70 13.76 -3.20
CA GLU A 105 12.98 14.45 -1.93
C GLU A 105 11.75 14.73 -1.05
N ASN A 106 10.55 14.82 -1.64
CA ASN A 106 9.30 15.20 -0.95
C ASN A 106 8.24 14.08 -0.94
N ARG A 107 8.66 12.81 -0.86
CA ARG A 107 7.75 11.65 -1.02
C ARG A 107 7.07 11.14 0.25
N PHE A 108 7.19 11.86 1.37
CA PHE A 108 6.61 11.46 2.66
C PHE A 108 5.35 12.25 3.05
N GLN A 109 4.63 12.84 2.09
CA GLN A 109 3.46 13.68 2.37
C GLN A 109 2.33 12.92 3.09
N HIS A 110 2.19 11.62 2.86
CA HIS A 110 1.21 10.75 3.52
C HIS A 110 1.50 10.46 5.00
N VAL A 111 2.70 10.78 5.49
CA VAL A 111 3.10 10.47 6.88
C VAL A 111 2.20 11.16 7.90
N ASN A 112 1.84 12.42 7.67
CA ASN A 112 0.97 13.16 8.58
C ASN A 112 -0.41 12.49 8.69
N GLU A 113 -0.95 12.00 7.59
CA GLU A 113 -2.26 11.34 7.56
C GLU A 113 -2.20 9.95 8.23
N LEU A 114 -1.12 9.19 8.04
CA LEU A 114 -0.90 7.95 8.80
C LEU A 114 -0.74 8.22 10.30
N GLN A 115 -0.06 9.29 10.69
CA GLN A 115 0.03 9.71 12.10
C GLN A 115 -1.33 10.11 12.68
N ARG A 116 -2.22 10.74 11.89
CA ARG A 116 -3.61 10.99 12.29
C ARG A 116 -4.39 9.69 12.53
N MET A 117 -4.03 8.62 11.83
CA MET A 117 -4.53 7.25 12.06
C MET A 117 -3.79 6.51 13.20
N GLY A 118 -2.91 7.18 13.95
CA GLY A 118 -2.21 6.61 15.11
C GLY A 118 -0.87 5.93 14.81
N ALA A 119 -0.36 6.02 13.57
CA ALA A 119 0.96 5.49 13.24
C ALA A 119 2.08 6.23 13.98
N ASN A 120 3.13 5.51 14.39
CA ASN A 120 4.31 6.09 15.04
C ASN A 120 5.47 6.18 14.04
N ILE A 121 5.53 7.29 13.33
CA ILE A 121 6.52 7.56 12.29
C ILE A 121 7.33 8.79 12.68
N LYS A 122 8.65 8.74 12.53
CA LYS A 122 9.56 9.89 12.67
C LYS A 122 10.38 10.07 11.41
N LEU A 123 10.31 11.26 10.82
CA LEU A 123 11.11 11.63 9.67
C LEU A 123 12.48 12.19 10.11
N ARG A 124 13.53 11.80 9.40
CA ARG A 124 14.92 12.26 9.56
C ARG A 124 15.51 12.47 8.17
N GLY A 125 15.41 13.69 7.65
CA GLY A 125 15.77 13.99 6.27
C GLY A 125 14.97 13.11 5.30
N LYS A 126 15.67 12.33 4.48
CA LYS A 126 15.07 11.39 3.51
C LYS A 126 14.71 10.00 4.07
N THR A 127 14.80 9.82 5.38
CA THR A 127 14.52 8.54 6.04
C THR A 127 13.35 8.65 7.00
N ALA A 128 12.41 7.71 6.91
CA ALA A 128 11.36 7.48 7.88
C ALA A 128 11.73 6.31 8.78
N VAL A 129 11.66 6.52 10.10
CA VAL A 129 11.74 5.46 11.11
C VAL A 129 10.32 5.21 11.62
N ILE A 130 9.86 3.96 11.51
CA ILE A 130 8.50 3.55 11.83
C ILE A 130 8.54 2.53 12.95
N ILE A 131 7.89 2.81 14.07
CA ILE A 131 7.71 1.87 15.17
C ILE A 131 6.31 1.31 15.02
N GLY A 132 6.19 0.02 14.72
CA GLY A 132 4.89 -0.59 14.50
C GLY A 132 4.00 -0.57 15.75
N ARG A 133 2.69 -0.59 15.52
CA ARG A 133 1.63 -0.59 16.53
C ARG A 133 0.71 -1.78 16.28
N ASP A 134 0.02 -2.22 17.32
CA ASP A 134 -0.94 -3.33 17.22
C ASP A 134 -2.05 -3.04 16.18
N LYS A 135 -2.42 -1.77 16.02
CA LYS A 135 -3.51 -1.31 15.15
C LYS A 135 -3.39 0.16 14.77
N LEU A 136 -4.07 0.51 13.70
CA LEU A 136 -4.39 1.90 13.34
C LEU A 136 -5.83 2.22 13.78
N SER A 137 -6.10 3.51 13.98
CA SER A 137 -7.43 4.04 14.26
C SER A 137 -8.01 4.70 13.02
N ALA A 138 -9.29 4.51 12.79
CA ALA A 138 -9.98 5.20 11.70
C ALA A 138 -9.94 6.72 11.88
N ALA A 139 -9.79 7.44 10.77
CA ALA A 139 -9.78 8.89 10.74
C ALA A 139 -10.33 9.41 9.40
N GLU A 140 -10.63 10.70 9.37
CA GLU A 140 -10.78 11.41 8.10
C GLU A 140 -9.40 11.85 7.62
N VAL A 141 -8.95 11.36 6.48
CA VAL A 141 -7.61 11.60 5.91
C VAL A 141 -7.67 12.19 4.51
N PHE A 142 -6.64 12.94 4.13
CA PHE A 142 -6.57 13.62 2.84
C PHE A 142 -5.50 13.04 1.93
N SER A 143 -5.91 12.62 0.74
CA SER A 143 -4.96 12.18 -0.28
C SER A 143 -4.16 13.36 -0.84
N THR A 144 -2.84 13.22 -0.91
CA THR A 144 -1.91 14.25 -1.43
C THR A 144 -1.36 13.94 -2.83
N ASP A 145 -1.28 12.66 -3.18
CA ASP A 145 -0.80 12.15 -4.47
C ASP A 145 -1.31 10.73 -4.71
N LEU A 146 -1.11 10.21 -5.91
CA LEU A 146 -1.63 8.90 -6.34
C LEU A 146 -1.21 7.73 -5.43
N ARG A 147 0.05 7.68 -5.00
CA ARG A 147 0.58 6.55 -4.21
C ARG A 147 0.24 6.72 -2.74
N ALA A 148 0.25 7.96 -2.23
CA ALA A 148 -0.34 8.30 -0.94
C ALA A 148 -1.81 7.88 -0.86
N SER A 149 -2.64 8.14 -1.90
CA SER A 149 -4.05 7.74 -1.92
C SER A 149 -4.19 6.23 -1.71
N ALA A 150 -3.43 5.44 -2.47
CA ALA A 150 -3.48 3.99 -2.38
C ALA A 150 -3.04 3.51 -0.98
N GLY A 151 -1.96 4.08 -0.43
CA GLY A 151 -1.53 3.80 0.93
C GLY A 151 -2.62 4.09 1.98
N LEU A 152 -3.31 5.23 1.89
CA LEU A 152 -4.39 5.57 2.83
C LEU A 152 -5.62 4.67 2.70
N VAL A 153 -5.95 4.21 1.48
CA VAL A 153 -6.99 3.20 1.29
C VAL A 153 -6.60 1.89 1.99
N LEU A 154 -5.36 1.43 1.83
CA LEU A 154 -4.86 0.22 2.50
C LEU A 154 -4.83 0.37 4.02
N ALA A 155 -4.43 1.54 4.54
CA ALA A 155 -4.49 1.84 5.96
C ALA A 155 -5.94 1.79 6.48
N GLY A 156 -6.90 2.28 5.68
CA GLY A 156 -8.32 2.20 6.01
C GLY A 156 -8.86 0.77 6.11
N LEU A 157 -8.31 -0.19 5.35
CA LEU A 157 -8.71 -1.60 5.41
C LEU A 157 -8.40 -2.28 6.75
N ILE A 158 -7.36 -1.82 7.45
CA ILE A 158 -6.87 -2.42 8.70
C ILE A 158 -7.11 -1.55 9.93
N ALA A 159 -7.66 -0.35 9.76
CA ALA A 159 -7.93 0.56 10.86
C ALA A 159 -9.20 0.13 11.63
N GLU A 160 -9.20 0.33 12.95
CA GLU A 160 -10.41 0.15 13.74
C GLU A 160 -11.38 1.32 13.51
N GLY A 161 -12.56 1.01 12.97
CA GLY A 161 -13.64 1.97 12.69
C GLY A 161 -13.80 2.24 11.20
N THR A 162 -14.41 3.38 10.85
CA THR A 162 -14.64 3.78 9.45
C THR A 162 -13.73 4.94 9.06
N THR A 163 -12.79 4.68 8.16
CA THR A 163 -11.88 5.70 7.61
C THR A 163 -12.55 6.41 6.43
N VAL A 164 -12.42 7.73 6.36
CA VAL A 164 -12.89 8.54 5.23
C VAL A 164 -11.69 9.12 4.51
N VAL A 165 -11.44 8.68 3.28
CA VAL A 165 -10.38 9.23 2.43
C VAL A 165 -10.96 10.32 1.53
N LYS A 166 -10.51 11.56 1.70
CA LYS A 166 -10.88 12.73 0.89
C LYS A 166 -9.85 13.01 -0.20
N GLU A 167 -10.23 13.84 -1.17
CA GLU A 167 -9.38 14.23 -2.31
C GLU A 167 -8.91 13.05 -3.17
N ILE A 168 -9.77 12.06 -3.37
CA ILE A 168 -9.47 10.82 -4.13
C ILE A 168 -9.25 11.03 -5.63
N HIS A 169 -9.34 12.26 -6.14
CA HIS A 169 -9.06 12.58 -7.55
C HIS A 169 -7.62 12.20 -7.95
N HIS A 170 -6.70 12.15 -6.98
CA HIS A 170 -5.35 11.62 -7.19
C HIS A 170 -5.33 10.10 -7.45
N LEU A 171 -6.16 9.34 -6.75
CA LEU A 171 -6.28 7.88 -6.90
C LEU A 171 -6.79 7.52 -8.30
N ASP A 172 -7.80 8.25 -8.75
CA ASP A 172 -8.50 8.01 -10.02
C ASP A 172 -7.61 8.24 -11.25
N ARG A 173 -6.46 8.90 -11.08
CA ARG A 173 -5.47 9.09 -12.15
C ARG A 173 -4.65 7.84 -12.46
N GLY A 174 -4.63 6.84 -11.59
CA GLY A 174 -3.73 5.68 -11.73
C GLY A 174 -4.27 4.35 -11.25
N TYR A 175 -5.45 4.31 -10.62
CA TYR A 175 -6.14 3.06 -10.32
C TYR A 175 -7.53 3.09 -10.92
N GLU A 176 -7.84 2.07 -11.71
CA GLU A 176 -9.19 1.88 -12.23
C GLU A 176 -10.02 1.09 -11.21
N ARG A 177 -11.04 1.76 -10.63
CA ARG A 177 -12.07 1.14 -9.79
C ARG A 177 -11.48 0.25 -8.68
N LEU A 178 -10.46 0.76 -7.99
CA LEU A 178 -9.77 0.04 -6.92
C LEU A 178 -10.75 -0.49 -5.84
N GLU A 179 -11.77 0.29 -5.51
CA GLU A 179 -12.83 -0.09 -4.58
C GLU A 179 -13.61 -1.32 -5.05
N GLU A 180 -13.88 -1.46 -6.36
CA GLU A 180 -14.59 -2.63 -6.89
C GLU A 180 -13.70 -3.87 -6.80
N LYS A 181 -12.41 -3.73 -7.12
CA LYS A 181 -11.41 -4.81 -7.00
C LYS A 181 -11.20 -5.24 -5.55
N LEU A 182 -11.20 -4.32 -4.60
CA LEU A 182 -11.06 -4.65 -3.18
C LEU A 182 -12.35 -5.22 -2.59
N ASN A 183 -13.52 -4.68 -2.98
CA ASN A 183 -14.81 -5.22 -2.54
C ASN A 183 -15.07 -6.63 -3.06
N SER A 184 -14.60 -6.97 -4.27
CA SER A 184 -14.69 -8.35 -4.78
C SER A 184 -13.84 -9.35 -3.97
N LEU A 185 -12.88 -8.85 -3.18
CA LEU A 185 -12.07 -9.61 -2.23
C LEU A 185 -12.62 -9.57 -0.78
N GLY A 186 -13.81 -8.98 -0.58
CA GLY A 186 -14.48 -8.92 0.73
C GLY A 186 -14.24 -7.64 1.53
N ALA A 187 -13.57 -6.62 0.97
CA ALA A 187 -13.51 -5.31 1.60
C ALA A 187 -14.90 -4.63 1.65
N SER A 188 -15.06 -3.66 2.55
CA SER A 188 -16.27 -2.84 2.67
C SER A 188 -15.95 -1.37 2.36
N ILE A 189 -15.79 -1.05 1.09
CA ILE A 189 -15.46 0.29 0.59
C ILE A 189 -16.65 0.86 -0.19
N LYS A 190 -17.00 2.12 0.06
CA LYS A 190 -18.02 2.84 -0.69
C LYS A 190 -17.50 4.20 -1.14
N ARG A 191 -17.61 4.49 -2.44
CA ARG A 191 -17.44 5.86 -2.94
C ARG A 191 -18.67 6.69 -2.61
N MET A 192 -18.43 7.88 -2.07
CA MET A 192 -19.47 8.83 -1.68
C MET A 192 -19.31 10.08 -2.54
N VAL A 193 -20.38 10.47 -3.25
CA VAL A 193 -20.43 11.77 -3.93
C VAL A 193 -20.91 12.79 -2.90
N HIS A 194 -20.09 13.78 -2.57
CA HIS A 194 -20.59 14.93 -1.83
C HIS A 194 -21.39 15.81 -2.80
N ALA A 195 -22.71 15.85 -2.63
CA ALA A 195 -23.51 16.91 -3.22
C ALA A 195 -23.01 18.23 -2.62
N ARG A 196 -22.58 19.18 -3.45
CA ARG A 196 -22.24 20.53 -2.99
C ARG A 196 -23.47 21.11 -2.30
N SER A 197 -23.33 21.56 -1.05
CA SER A 197 -24.28 22.50 -0.47
C SER A 197 -24.36 23.70 -1.40
N ILE A 198 -25.48 23.84 -2.10
CA ILE A 198 -25.86 25.10 -2.75
C ILE A 198 -26.20 26.04 -1.59
N ILE A 199 -25.55 27.21 -1.57
CA ILE A 199 -25.77 28.29 -0.60
C ILE A 199 -27.25 28.69 -0.59
#